data_AF-A0A383V8G1-F1
#
_entry.id   AF-A0A383V8G1-F1
#
_cell.length_a   1.000
_cell.length_b   1.000
_cell.length_c   1.000
_cell.angle_alpha   90.00
_cell.angle_beta   90.00
_cell.angle_gamma   90.00
#
_symmetry.space_group_name_H-M   'P 1'
#
loop_
_entity.id
_entity.type
_entity.pdbx_description
1 polymer ?
#
loop_
_entity_poly.entity_id
_entity_poly.type
_entity_poly.pdbx_seq_one_letter_code
_entity_poly.pdbx_strand_id
1 'polypeptide(L)'
;MADRKRDREETEVETAVQEIEASLGRDADMKIKALAGLTHIVDTSDEGYAVQREAAETGALTVLMQLLEDDSDVVRIQAAKALTVLTQHSRTARARMAVGKTTGFSHTPEKVALNPVQESVQELDGVFNLLTNMRFSDNAEMQAAGSAALSAVCSLNRDNTVAALRELVHRLLQHEPKALLALEDMLAGLDVRDDMAVLLDQALSPALSFLRSGSGSEKLDAATLLGSICEKRPGAAGFLVAEGALPAVSQLLVSADTASSDAAARTLWLLVKDNRRLLSPAKGALGTPGTQLVDALLALVEARGDADDDAANADGDDEGDDEGEEEEGGKAGGGKAGGEKEGKLAVEFGDEALLLLRALAAQDGDVKEQLAGQSEILGSRCTIM
;
A
#
# COMPACT_ATOMS: atom_id res chain seq x y z
N MET A 1 27.93 -27.73 -22.86
CA MET A 1 27.28 -26.51 -23.40
C MET A 1 26.78 -25.62 -22.26
N ALA A 2 26.19 -26.19 -21.20
CA ALA A 2 25.81 -25.43 -19.99
C ALA A 2 27.01 -24.71 -19.33
N ASP A 3 28.15 -25.39 -19.12
CA ASP A 3 29.33 -24.77 -18.50
C ASP A 3 29.83 -23.55 -19.29
N ARG A 4 29.94 -23.66 -20.62
CA ARG A 4 30.34 -22.53 -21.48
C ARG A 4 29.36 -21.36 -21.46
N LYS A 5 28.07 -21.62 -21.21
CA LYS A 5 27.07 -20.55 -21.08
C LYS A 5 27.27 -19.84 -19.75
N ARG A 6 27.48 -20.59 -18.67
CA ARG A 6 27.76 -20.06 -17.34
C ARG A 6 29.05 -19.23 -17.31
N ASP A 7 30.17 -19.77 -17.80
CA ASP A 7 31.45 -19.05 -17.83
C ASP A 7 31.34 -17.71 -18.59
N ARG A 8 30.49 -17.69 -19.62
CA ARG A 8 30.22 -16.47 -20.40
C ARG A 8 29.39 -15.47 -19.62
N GLU A 9 28.32 -15.92 -18.96
CA GLU A 9 27.48 -15.06 -18.12
C GLU A 9 28.29 -14.47 -16.96
N GLU A 10 29.16 -15.27 -16.34
CA GLU A 10 30.10 -14.84 -15.30
C GLU A 10 31.02 -13.72 -15.80
N THR A 11 31.68 -13.94 -16.94
CA THR A 11 32.56 -12.93 -17.55
C THR A 11 31.80 -11.65 -17.93
N GLU A 12 30.57 -11.76 -18.42
CA GLU A 12 29.72 -10.61 -18.80
C GLU A 12 29.31 -9.80 -17.55
N VAL A 13 28.96 -10.46 -16.44
CA VAL A 13 28.64 -9.81 -15.17
C VAL A 13 29.86 -9.12 -14.60
N GLU A 14 31.01 -9.80 -14.50
CA GLU A 14 32.25 -9.20 -14.00
C GLU A 14 32.63 -7.95 -14.79
N THR A 15 32.53 -8.02 -16.12
CA THR A 15 32.80 -6.88 -16.99
C THR A 15 31.84 -5.73 -16.71
N ALA A 16 30.54 -6.01 -16.59
CA ALA A 16 29.54 -4.98 -16.31
C ALA A 16 29.77 -4.33 -14.94
N VAL A 17 30.13 -5.09 -13.90
CA VAL A 17 30.44 -4.56 -12.57
C VAL A 17 31.69 -3.68 -12.61
N GLN A 18 32.76 -4.12 -13.28
CA GLN A 18 33.98 -3.34 -13.45
C GLN A 18 33.73 -2.03 -14.23
N GLU A 19 32.84 -2.05 -15.22
CA GLU A 19 32.43 -0.84 -15.95
C GLU A 19 31.71 0.16 -15.03
N ILE A 20 30.85 -0.33 -14.13
CA ILE A 20 30.17 0.51 -13.14
C ILE A 20 31.20 1.10 -12.16
N GLU A 21 32.10 0.29 -11.63
CA GLU A 21 33.17 0.76 -10.73
C GLU A 21 34.04 1.85 -11.39
N ALA A 22 34.45 1.61 -12.64
CA ALA A 22 35.23 2.58 -13.41
C ALA A 22 34.47 3.89 -13.70
N SER A 23 33.14 3.87 -13.61
CA SER A 23 32.26 5.02 -13.83
C SER A 23 32.03 5.88 -12.58
N LEU A 24 32.34 5.41 -11.36
CA LEU A 24 32.03 6.12 -10.10
C LEU A 24 32.57 7.56 -10.04
N GLY A 25 33.76 7.78 -10.61
CA GLY A 25 34.40 9.10 -10.72
C GLY A 25 34.15 9.85 -12.04
N ARG A 26 33.19 9.39 -12.85
CA ARG A 26 32.88 9.94 -14.18
C ARG A 26 31.57 10.75 -14.15
N ASP A 27 31.20 11.31 -15.30
CA ASP A 27 29.93 12.00 -15.48
C ASP A 27 28.72 11.05 -15.33
N ALA A 28 27.54 11.65 -15.16
CA ALA A 28 26.30 10.90 -14.96
C ALA A 28 25.95 10.00 -16.15
N ASP A 29 26.24 10.41 -17.38
CA ASP A 29 25.92 9.65 -18.59
C ASP A 29 26.69 8.31 -18.63
N MET A 30 27.96 8.32 -18.24
CA MET A 30 28.77 7.10 -18.14
C MET A 30 28.25 6.16 -17.04
N LYS A 31 27.86 6.69 -15.88
CA LYS A 31 27.25 5.90 -14.79
C LYS A 31 25.95 5.26 -15.23
N ILE A 32 25.07 6.04 -15.87
CA ILE A 32 23.78 5.56 -16.39
C ILE A 32 24.00 4.47 -17.44
N LYS A 33 24.96 4.65 -18.35
CA LYS A 33 25.28 3.66 -19.37
C LYS A 33 25.80 2.36 -18.77
N ALA A 34 26.65 2.42 -17.75
CA ALA A 34 27.17 1.25 -17.07
C ALA A 34 26.05 0.49 -16.32
N LEU A 35 25.17 1.20 -15.62
CA LEU A 35 23.97 0.62 -14.99
C LEU A 35 23.04 -0.05 -16.00
N ALA A 36 22.85 0.58 -17.17
CA ALA A 36 22.07 0.00 -18.26
C ALA A 36 22.69 -1.30 -18.79
N GLY A 37 24.03 -1.40 -18.83
CA GLY A 37 24.75 -2.62 -19.17
C GLY A 37 24.43 -3.78 -18.24
N LEU A 38 24.56 -3.57 -16.92
CA LEU A 38 24.26 -4.59 -15.91
C LEU A 38 22.78 -4.99 -15.90
N THR A 39 21.86 -4.04 -16.10
CA THR A 39 20.42 -4.39 -16.14
C THR A 39 20.03 -5.15 -17.40
N HIS A 40 20.71 -4.92 -18.53
CA HIS A 40 20.39 -5.59 -19.80
C HIS A 40 20.76 -7.07 -19.80
N ILE A 41 21.80 -7.47 -19.06
CA ILE A 41 22.23 -8.86 -18.98
C ILE A 41 21.31 -9.72 -18.09
N VAL A 42 20.47 -9.12 -17.25
CA VAL A 42 19.55 -9.86 -16.37
C VAL A 42 18.40 -10.47 -17.16
N ASP A 43 18.41 -11.81 -17.28
CA ASP A 43 17.28 -12.55 -17.82
C ASP A 43 16.18 -12.71 -16.77
N THR A 44 15.11 -11.93 -16.89
CA THR A 44 13.94 -12.02 -16.00
C THR A 44 13.18 -13.35 -16.08
N SER A 45 13.48 -14.23 -17.04
CA SER A 45 12.90 -15.58 -17.13
C SER A 45 13.75 -16.66 -16.46
N ASP A 46 15.00 -16.35 -16.09
CA ASP A 46 15.89 -17.30 -15.45
C ASP A 46 15.45 -17.59 -14.01
N GLU A 47 15.16 -18.85 -13.72
CA GLU A 47 14.81 -19.33 -12.37
C GLU A 47 16.05 -19.70 -11.54
N GLY A 48 17.20 -19.88 -12.21
CA GLY A 48 18.48 -20.14 -11.54
C GLY A 48 19.08 -18.89 -10.91
N TYR A 49 18.64 -17.70 -11.35
CA TYR A 49 19.16 -16.40 -10.95
C TYR A 49 20.68 -16.31 -11.17
N ALA A 50 21.20 -16.85 -12.28
CA ALA A 50 22.63 -16.99 -12.51
C ALA A 50 23.33 -15.62 -12.51
N VAL A 51 22.81 -14.68 -13.29
CA VAL A 51 23.33 -13.30 -13.39
C VAL A 51 23.19 -12.56 -12.06
N GLN A 52 22.04 -12.69 -11.40
CA GLN A 52 21.79 -12.02 -10.11
C GLN A 52 22.71 -12.56 -9.01
N ARG A 53 22.93 -13.88 -8.96
CA ARG A 53 23.85 -14.50 -7.99
C ARG A 53 25.27 -14.02 -8.22
N GLU A 54 25.73 -14.06 -9.46
CA GLU A 54 27.07 -13.59 -9.80
C GLU A 54 27.22 -12.11 -9.43
N ALA A 55 26.24 -11.26 -9.77
CA ALA A 55 26.29 -9.84 -9.42
C ALA A 55 26.39 -9.60 -7.91
N ALA A 56 25.73 -10.43 -7.09
CA ALA A 56 25.88 -10.37 -5.63
C ALA A 56 27.30 -10.77 -5.18
N GLU A 57 27.88 -11.82 -5.78
CA GLU A 57 29.22 -12.34 -5.46
C GLU A 57 30.35 -11.41 -5.91
N THR A 58 30.21 -10.73 -7.06
CA THR A 58 31.20 -9.77 -7.59
C THR A 58 31.13 -8.39 -6.90
N GLY A 59 30.25 -8.18 -5.92
CA GLY A 59 30.16 -6.91 -5.19
C GLY A 59 29.36 -5.80 -5.89
N ALA A 60 28.55 -6.13 -6.90
CA ALA A 60 27.71 -5.15 -7.60
C ALA A 60 26.83 -4.34 -6.65
N LEU A 61 26.35 -4.99 -5.58
CA LEU A 61 25.53 -4.36 -4.54
C LEU A 61 26.24 -3.23 -3.79
N THR A 62 27.53 -3.39 -3.49
CA THR A 62 28.32 -2.34 -2.83
C THR A 62 28.48 -1.13 -3.73
N VAL A 63 28.69 -1.35 -5.03
CA VAL A 63 28.81 -0.28 -6.03
C VAL A 63 27.47 0.42 -6.24
N LEU A 64 26.37 -0.33 -6.29
CA LEU A 64 25.02 0.23 -6.36
C LEU A 64 24.68 1.09 -5.14
N MET A 65 25.11 0.69 -3.94
CA MET A 65 24.96 1.51 -2.73
C MET A 65 25.64 2.87 -2.88
N GLN A 66 26.87 2.91 -3.39
CA GLN A 66 27.56 4.18 -3.64
C GLN A 66 26.82 5.05 -4.66
N LEU A 67 26.21 4.44 -5.68
CA LEU A 67 25.43 5.16 -6.70
C LEU A 67 24.03 5.60 -6.20
N LEU A 68 23.47 4.94 -5.19
CA LEU A 68 22.26 5.42 -4.51
C LEU A 68 22.52 6.67 -3.66
N GLU A 69 23.78 6.92 -3.29
CA GLU A 69 24.26 8.12 -2.59
C GLU A 69 24.78 9.20 -3.54
N ASP A 70 24.70 9.00 -4.85
CA ASP A 70 25.23 9.94 -5.85
C ASP A 70 24.53 11.30 -5.81
N ASP A 71 25.28 12.38 -6.06
CA ASP A 71 24.73 13.74 -6.10
C ASP A 71 23.70 13.94 -7.24
N SER A 72 23.73 13.08 -8.28
CA SER A 72 22.80 13.14 -9.39
C SER A 72 21.54 12.31 -9.13
N ASP A 73 20.39 12.98 -9.06
CA ASP A 73 19.07 12.34 -8.96
C ASP A 73 18.83 11.30 -10.06
N VAL A 74 19.28 11.58 -11.29
CA VAL A 74 19.12 10.66 -12.42
C VAL A 74 19.93 9.37 -12.20
N VAL A 75 21.16 9.49 -11.68
CA VAL A 75 22.00 8.33 -11.34
C VAL A 75 21.35 7.51 -10.22
N ARG A 76 20.87 8.16 -9.15
CA ARG A 76 20.16 7.51 -8.05
C ARG A 76 18.93 6.75 -8.52
N ILE A 77 18.11 7.37 -9.39
CA ILE A 77 16.94 6.72 -10.01
C ILE A 77 17.36 5.47 -10.78
N GLN A 78 18.41 5.54 -11.59
CA GLN A 78 18.88 4.38 -12.36
C GLN A 78 19.50 3.31 -11.47
N ALA A 79 20.18 3.68 -10.40
CA ALA A 79 20.72 2.73 -9.41
C ALA A 79 19.58 1.97 -8.70
N ALA A 80 18.51 2.67 -8.29
CA ALA A 80 17.32 2.03 -7.70
C ALA A 80 16.58 1.12 -8.70
N LYS A 81 16.50 1.51 -9.98
CA LYS A 81 15.96 0.65 -11.05
C LYS A 81 16.83 -0.60 -11.25
N ALA A 82 18.15 -0.46 -11.23
CA ALA A 82 19.06 -1.58 -11.33
C ALA A 82 18.91 -2.55 -10.15
N LEU A 83 18.84 -2.01 -8.92
CA LEU A 83 18.56 -2.80 -7.72
C LEU A 83 17.21 -3.52 -7.81
N THR A 84 16.17 -2.85 -8.33
CA THR A 84 14.86 -3.46 -8.57
C THR A 84 14.98 -4.66 -9.49
N VAL A 85 15.67 -4.53 -10.63
CA VAL A 85 15.85 -5.62 -11.61
C VAL A 85 16.63 -6.79 -11.01
N LEU A 86 17.69 -6.50 -10.25
CA LEU A 86 18.51 -7.53 -9.61
C LEU A 86 17.77 -8.27 -8.50
N THR A 87 16.84 -7.62 -7.80
CA THR A 87 16.10 -8.22 -6.67
C THR A 87 14.75 -8.81 -7.07
N GLN A 88 14.23 -8.46 -8.24
CA GLN A 88 12.94 -8.96 -8.72
C GLN A 88 12.98 -10.47 -8.97
N HIS A 89 11.94 -11.19 -8.55
CA HIS A 89 11.81 -12.61 -8.87
C HIS A 89 11.56 -12.84 -10.37
N SER A 90 11.95 -14.01 -10.86
CA SER A 90 11.73 -14.40 -12.25
C SER A 90 10.24 -14.33 -12.61
N ARG A 91 9.94 -14.07 -13.88
CA ARG A 91 8.56 -13.99 -14.39
C ARG A 91 7.79 -15.26 -14.08
N THR A 92 8.45 -16.41 -14.20
CA THR A 92 7.84 -17.72 -13.93
C THR A 92 7.57 -17.92 -12.45
N ALA A 93 8.48 -17.50 -11.56
CA ALA A 93 8.25 -17.49 -10.12
C ALA A 93 7.04 -16.60 -9.76
N ARG A 94 6.98 -15.38 -10.30
CA ARG A 94 5.85 -14.46 -10.09
C ARG A 94 4.53 -15.01 -10.63
N ALA A 95 4.53 -15.60 -11.82
CA ALA A 95 3.35 -16.22 -12.41
C ALA A 95 2.82 -17.36 -11.54
N ARG A 96 3.71 -18.22 -11.04
CA ARG A 96 3.34 -19.31 -10.11
C ARG A 96 2.71 -18.79 -8.83
N MET A 97 3.21 -17.68 -8.28
CA MET A 97 2.62 -17.06 -7.10
C MET A 97 1.24 -16.45 -7.37
N ALA A 98 1.07 -15.78 -8.51
CA ALA A 98 -0.22 -15.22 -8.90
C ALA A 98 -1.29 -16.31 -9.03
N VAL A 99 -0.95 -17.44 -9.66
CA VAL A 99 -1.85 -18.61 -9.82
C VAL A 99 -2.08 -19.35 -8.49
N GLY A 100 -1.07 -19.42 -7.62
CA GLY A 100 -1.21 -20.02 -6.29
C GLY A 100 -2.23 -19.29 -5.41
N LYS A 101 -2.32 -17.95 -5.53
CA LYS A 101 -3.32 -17.14 -4.82
C LYS A 101 -4.76 -17.42 -5.31
N THR A 102 -4.95 -17.73 -6.59
CA THR A 102 -6.30 -17.92 -7.17
C THR A 102 -6.82 -19.36 -7.06
N THR A 103 -5.94 -20.35 -7.06
CA THR A 103 -6.34 -21.77 -7.15
C THR A 103 -6.43 -22.49 -5.79
N GLY A 104 -6.06 -21.84 -4.68
CA GLY A 104 -6.03 -22.45 -3.35
C GLY A 104 -4.98 -23.56 -3.17
N PHE A 105 -4.28 -23.95 -4.23
CA PHE A 105 -3.10 -24.79 -4.16
C PHE A 105 -1.92 -23.92 -3.76
N SER A 106 -1.60 -23.92 -2.47
CA SER A 106 -0.43 -23.24 -1.92
C SER A 106 0.86 -23.74 -2.59
N HIS A 107 1.32 -23.03 -3.62
CA HIS A 107 2.75 -22.88 -3.80
C HIS A 107 3.19 -22.02 -2.62
N THR A 108 3.55 -22.68 -1.51
CA THR A 108 4.19 -21.99 -0.38
C THR A 108 5.44 -21.27 -0.92
N PRO A 109 5.78 -20.08 -0.40
CA PRO A 109 7.01 -19.38 -0.79
C PRO A 109 8.25 -20.29 -0.75
N GLU A 110 8.23 -21.31 0.12
CA GLU A 110 9.23 -22.37 0.26
C GLU A 110 9.51 -23.18 -1.03
N LYS A 111 8.59 -23.19 -2.00
CA LYS A 111 8.75 -23.88 -3.30
C LYS A 111 9.17 -22.94 -4.43
N VAL A 112 9.27 -21.64 -4.16
CA VAL A 112 9.74 -20.63 -5.11
C VAL A 112 11.21 -20.39 -4.80
N ALA A 113 12.08 -20.52 -5.80
CA ALA A 113 13.49 -20.14 -5.65
C ALA A 113 13.53 -18.65 -5.27
N LEU A 114 14.05 -18.34 -4.08
CA LEU A 114 14.23 -16.96 -3.65
C LEU A 114 15.36 -16.33 -4.46
N ASN A 115 15.25 -15.01 -4.67
CA ASN A 115 16.28 -14.30 -5.38
C ASN A 115 17.47 -14.10 -4.42
N PRO A 116 18.67 -14.62 -4.73
CA PRO A 116 19.82 -14.57 -3.82
C PRO A 116 20.25 -13.14 -3.48
N VAL A 117 20.01 -12.17 -4.37
CA VAL A 117 20.35 -10.77 -4.14
C VAL A 117 19.57 -10.20 -2.95
N GLN A 118 18.35 -10.66 -2.72
CA GLN A 118 17.54 -10.16 -1.60
C GLN A 118 18.18 -10.49 -0.25
N GLU A 119 18.82 -11.65 -0.11
CA GLU A 119 19.53 -12.04 1.12
C GLU A 119 20.76 -11.17 1.35
N SER A 120 21.48 -10.81 0.30
CA SER A 120 22.66 -9.94 0.40
C SER A 120 22.31 -8.46 0.64
N VAL A 121 21.14 -8.00 0.19
CA VAL A 121 20.71 -6.61 0.41
C VAL A 121 20.55 -6.27 1.89
N GLN A 122 20.15 -7.23 2.73
CA GLN A 122 20.00 -6.99 4.17
C GLN A 122 21.35 -6.66 4.86
N GLU A 123 22.46 -7.08 4.27
CA GLU A 123 23.82 -6.85 4.79
C GLU A 123 24.34 -5.45 4.41
N LEU A 124 23.64 -4.74 3.52
CA LEU A 124 23.99 -3.39 3.10
C LEU A 124 23.45 -2.37 4.11
N ASP A 125 24.33 -1.92 4.98
CA ASP A 125 24.03 -0.86 5.95
C ASP A 125 23.46 0.38 5.24
N GLY A 126 22.30 0.84 5.71
CA GLY A 126 21.67 2.08 5.23
C GLY A 126 20.83 1.95 3.95
N VAL A 127 20.78 0.79 3.28
CA VAL A 127 20.01 0.64 2.02
C VAL A 127 18.53 1.02 2.20
N PHE A 128 17.89 0.56 3.27
CA PHE A 128 16.48 0.88 3.56
C PHE A 128 16.28 2.36 3.86
N ASN A 129 17.26 3.02 4.49
CA ASN A 129 17.21 4.46 4.73
C ASN A 129 17.27 5.24 3.42
N LEU A 130 18.18 4.89 2.52
CA LEU A 130 18.32 5.51 1.20
C LEU A 130 17.06 5.32 0.35
N LEU A 131 16.55 4.10 0.27
CA LEU A 131 15.34 3.81 -0.50
C LEU A 131 14.10 4.47 0.10
N THR A 132 14.01 4.57 1.43
CA THR A 132 12.95 5.34 2.12
C THR A 132 13.05 6.83 1.79
N ASN A 133 14.25 7.41 1.81
CA ASN A 133 14.47 8.80 1.41
C ASN A 133 14.05 9.05 -0.05
N MET A 134 14.38 8.11 -0.95
CA MET A 134 13.95 8.19 -2.35
C MET A 134 12.42 8.13 -2.46
N ARG A 135 11.77 7.20 -1.74
CA ARG A 135 10.31 7.08 -1.68
C ARG A 135 9.64 8.35 -1.15
N PHE A 136 10.29 9.08 -0.25
CA PHE A 136 9.79 10.33 0.30
C PHE A 136 10.16 11.58 -0.51
N SER A 137 10.89 11.42 -1.62
CA SER A 137 11.21 12.52 -2.51
C SER A 137 9.96 13.14 -3.12
N ASP A 138 9.98 14.46 -3.32
CA ASP A 138 8.91 15.17 -4.05
C ASP A 138 9.05 15.00 -5.58
N ASN A 139 10.18 14.44 -6.05
CA ASN A 139 10.34 14.03 -7.43
C ASN A 139 9.61 12.70 -7.68
N ALA A 140 8.54 12.75 -8.48
CA ALA A 140 7.70 11.59 -8.77
C ALA A 140 8.46 10.38 -9.35
N GLU A 141 9.48 10.60 -10.19
CA GLU A 141 10.29 9.50 -10.74
C GLU A 141 11.18 8.87 -9.67
N MET A 142 11.75 9.68 -8.78
CA MET A 142 12.56 9.21 -7.66
C MET A 142 11.72 8.45 -6.63
N GLN A 143 10.55 8.99 -6.31
CA GLN A 143 9.57 8.32 -5.46
C GLN A 143 9.16 6.97 -6.04
N ALA A 144 8.79 6.93 -7.32
CA ALA A 144 8.41 5.69 -8.00
C ALA A 144 9.55 4.66 -8.01
N ALA A 145 10.78 5.10 -8.28
CA ALA A 145 11.95 4.24 -8.26
C ALA A 145 12.27 3.71 -6.85
N GLY A 146 12.20 4.55 -5.82
CA GLY A 146 12.39 4.15 -4.42
C GLY A 146 11.33 3.14 -3.95
N SER A 147 10.06 3.40 -4.27
CA SER A 147 8.95 2.49 -3.97
C SER A 147 9.08 1.15 -4.69
N ALA A 148 9.45 1.16 -5.98
CA ALA A 148 9.67 -0.08 -6.75
C ALA A 148 10.82 -0.90 -6.18
N ALA A 149 11.93 -0.26 -5.81
CA ALA A 149 13.08 -0.92 -5.21
C ALA A 149 12.75 -1.53 -3.84
N LEU A 150 12.07 -0.78 -2.95
CA LEU A 150 11.60 -1.31 -1.66
C LEU A 150 10.68 -2.51 -1.84
N SER A 151 9.71 -2.42 -2.76
CA SER A 151 8.79 -3.51 -3.06
C SER A 151 9.51 -4.76 -3.55
N ALA A 152 10.49 -4.60 -4.46
CA ALA A 152 11.27 -5.72 -4.98
C ALA A 152 12.19 -6.36 -3.94
N VAL A 153 12.87 -5.55 -3.13
CA VAL A 153 13.75 -6.02 -2.04
C VAL A 153 12.96 -6.76 -0.94
N CYS A 154 11.76 -6.28 -0.59
CA CYS A 154 10.92 -6.90 0.43
C CYS A 154 10.10 -8.10 -0.08
N SER A 155 9.96 -8.26 -1.39
CA SER A 155 9.13 -9.31 -2.00
C SER A 155 9.57 -10.69 -1.51
N LEU A 156 8.70 -11.41 -0.78
CA LEU A 156 8.97 -12.73 -0.20
C LEU A 156 10.18 -12.83 0.76
N ASN A 157 10.82 -11.71 1.10
CA ASN A 157 11.95 -11.69 2.02
C ASN A 157 11.51 -11.04 3.34
N ARG A 158 11.31 -11.90 4.34
CA ARG A 158 10.80 -11.49 5.65
C ARG A 158 11.78 -10.55 6.37
N ASP A 159 13.07 -10.83 6.31
CA ASP A 159 14.09 -10.06 7.02
C ASP A 159 14.21 -8.65 6.44
N ASN A 160 14.19 -8.54 5.10
CA ASN A 160 14.11 -7.25 4.41
C ASN A 160 12.82 -6.49 4.75
N THR A 161 11.69 -7.19 4.82
CA THR A 161 10.41 -6.58 5.22
C THR A 161 10.49 -6.04 6.65
N VAL A 162 11.09 -6.79 7.59
CA VAL A 162 11.31 -6.34 8.97
C VAL A 162 12.25 -5.15 9.02
N ALA A 163 13.32 -5.13 8.23
CA ALA A 163 14.26 -4.02 8.15
C ALA A 163 13.61 -2.74 7.59
N ALA A 164 12.84 -2.85 6.51
CA ALA A 164 12.08 -1.74 5.94
C ALA A 164 11.00 -1.22 6.91
N LEU A 165 10.24 -2.11 7.58
CA LEU A 165 9.29 -1.72 8.61
C LEU A 165 9.97 -0.99 9.77
N ARG A 166 11.14 -1.47 10.22
CA ARG A 166 11.90 -0.82 11.29
C ARG A 166 12.30 0.60 10.91
N GLU A 167 12.75 0.82 9.68
CA GLU A 167 13.09 2.16 9.18
C GLU A 167 11.85 3.07 9.15
N LEU A 168 10.73 2.59 8.60
CA LEU A 168 9.50 3.39 8.54
C LEU A 168 8.92 3.71 9.92
N VAL A 169 8.94 2.76 10.86
CA VAL A 169 8.57 3.00 12.26
C VAL A 169 9.51 4.02 12.90
N HIS A 170 10.81 3.95 12.61
CA HIS A 170 11.76 4.95 13.07
C HIS A 170 11.42 6.35 12.52
N ARG A 171 11.07 6.49 11.24
CA ARG A 171 10.62 7.76 10.65
C ARG A 171 9.35 8.29 11.29
N LEU A 172 8.39 7.40 11.56
CA LEU A 172 7.16 7.77 12.23
C LEU A 172 7.42 8.29 13.66
N LEU A 173 8.36 7.65 14.38
CA LEU A 173 8.82 8.12 15.71
C LEU A 173 9.55 9.48 15.64
N GLN A 174 10.16 9.81 14.51
CA GLN A 174 10.72 11.16 14.24
C GLN A 174 9.66 12.16 13.77
N HIS A 175 8.37 11.83 13.87
CA HIS A 175 7.24 12.66 13.41
C HIS A 175 7.29 12.99 11.91
N GLU A 176 7.71 12.04 11.07
CA GLU A 176 7.65 12.18 9.62
C GLU A 176 6.31 11.61 9.08
N PRO A 177 5.36 12.45 8.62
CA PRO A 177 4.01 12.00 8.26
C PRO A 177 3.98 11.08 7.03
N LYS A 178 4.93 11.23 6.10
CA LYS A 178 5.07 10.37 4.90
C LYS A 178 5.23 8.88 5.27
N ALA A 179 5.67 8.59 6.50
CA ALA A 179 5.76 7.23 7.01
C ALA A 179 4.40 6.56 7.27
N LEU A 180 3.32 7.30 7.48
CA LEU A 180 1.98 6.75 7.71
C LEU A 180 1.52 5.92 6.51
N LEU A 181 1.46 6.56 5.34
CA LEU A 181 1.08 5.89 4.08
C LEU A 181 2.07 4.80 3.68
N ALA A 182 3.38 5.03 3.89
CA ALA A 182 4.37 4.02 3.56
C ALA A 182 4.26 2.74 4.40
N LEU A 183 3.93 2.87 5.68
CA LEU A 183 3.63 1.73 6.54
C LEU A 183 2.34 1.04 6.11
N GLU A 184 1.31 1.80 5.78
CA GLU A 184 0.01 1.28 5.31
C GLU A 184 0.19 0.41 4.05
N ASP A 185 0.86 0.94 3.03
CA ASP A 185 1.16 0.23 1.78
C ASP A 185 1.92 -1.08 2.03
N MET A 186 2.82 -1.09 3.02
CA MET A 186 3.58 -2.29 3.39
C MET A 186 2.74 -3.35 4.11
N LEU A 187 1.65 -2.96 4.78
CA LEU A 187 0.74 -3.90 5.44
C LEU A 187 -0.16 -4.63 4.45
N ALA A 188 -0.33 -4.09 3.23
CA ALA A 188 -1.12 -4.70 2.18
C ALA A 188 -0.56 -6.09 1.81
N GLY A 189 -1.34 -7.13 2.09
CA GLY A 189 -0.94 -8.52 1.82
C GLY A 189 0.12 -9.09 2.76
N LEU A 190 0.55 -8.36 3.80
CA LEU A 190 1.46 -8.86 4.82
C LEU A 190 0.73 -9.72 5.84
N ASP A 191 1.40 -10.81 6.25
CA ASP A 191 1.01 -11.65 7.38
C ASP A 191 1.83 -11.23 8.60
N VAL A 192 1.18 -10.51 9.50
CA VAL A 192 1.84 -9.83 10.62
C VAL A 192 2.01 -10.81 11.79
N ARG A 193 3.25 -11.26 12.00
CA ARG A 193 3.64 -12.17 13.10
C ARG A 193 4.96 -11.75 13.75
N ASP A 194 5.17 -12.21 14.99
CA ASP A 194 6.41 -12.08 15.76
C ASP A 194 7.00 -10.66 15.75
N ASP A 195 8.23 -10.47 15.24
CA ASP A 195 8.93 -9.18 15.23
C ASP A 195 8.17 -8.05 14.53
N MET A 196 7.40 -8.37 13.48
CA MET A 196 6.57 -7.37 12.79
C MET A 196 5.48 -6.85 13.71
N ALA A 197 4.89 -7.72 14.54
CA ALA A 197 3.90 -7.31 15.52
C ALA A 197 4.51 -6.33 16.53
N VAL A 198 5.72 -6.62 17.02
CA VAL A 198 6.43 -5.73 17.95
C VAL A 198 6.74 -4.37 17.32
N LEU A 199 7.14 -4.34 16.04
CA LEU A 199 7.38 -3.08 15.32
C LEU A 199 6.09 -2.26 15.15
N LEU A 200 4.97 -2.90 14.80
CA LEU A 200 3.70 -2.20 14.67
C LEU A 200 3.16 -1.69 16.01
N ASP A 201 3.42 -2.37 17.13
CA ASP A 201 3.10 -1.84 18.46
C ASP A 201 3.80 -0.50 18.72
N GLN A 202 5.04 -0.34 18.25
CA GLN A 202 5.80 0.92 18.36
C GLN A 202 5.22 2.04 17.48
N ALA A 203 4.50 1.69 16.41
CA ALA A 203 3.86 2.66 15.52
C ALA A 203 2.53 3.22 16.07
N LEU A 204 1.89 2.54 17.02
CA LEU A 204 0.55 2.90 17.51
C LEU A 204 0.49 4.30 18.13
N SER A 205 1.39 4.60 19.07
CA SER A 205 1.37 5.90 19.76
C SER A 205 1.71 7.09 18.84
N PRO A 206 2.74 7.03 17.98
CA PRO A 206 2.99 8.08 16.99
C PRO A 206 1.83 8.28 16.01
N ALA A 207 1.26 7.20 15.46
CA ALA A 207 0.11 7.30 14.56
C ALA A 207 -1.10 7.92 15.25
N LEU A 208 -1.38 7.54 16.50
CA LEU A 208 -2.44 8.16 17.30
C LEU A 208 -2.17 9.65 17.58
N SER A 209 -0.91 10.06 17.70
CA SER A 209 -0.56 11.48 17.81
C SER A 209 -0.93 12.25 16.55
N PHE A 210 -0.63 11.72 15.36
CA PHE A 210 -1.04 12.33 14.08
C PHE A 210 -2.56 12.41 13.96
N LEU A 211 -3.29 11.36 14.36
CA LEU A 211 -4.75 11.38 14.37
C LEU A 211 -5.34 12.51 15.23
N ARG A 212 -4.66 12.89 16.32
CA ARG A 212 -5.12 13.95 17.24
C ARG A 212 -4.80 15.34 16.76
N SER A 213 -3.55 15.57 16.37
CA SER A 213 -3.00 16.92 16.15
C SER A 213 -2.54 17.20 14.73
N GLY A 214 -2.58 16.21 13.84
CA GLY A 214 -2.15 16.35 12.45
C GLY A 214 -3.07 17.21 11.60
N SER A 215 -2.61 17.50 10.38
CA SER A 215 -3.43 18.09 9.32
C SER A 215 -4.56 17.13 8.87
N GLY A 216 -5.52 17.61 8.07
CA GLY A 216 -6.63 16.78 7.59
C GLY A 216 -6.16 15.50 6.89
N SER A 217 -5.19 15.63 5.98
CA SER A 217 -4.58 14.48 5.30
C SER A 217 -3.81 13.56 6.25
N GLU A 218 -3.05 14.12 7.20
CA GLU A 218 -2.32 13.31 8.19
C GLU A 218 -3.26 12.53 9.12
N LYS A 219 -4.42 13.11 9.46
CA LYS A 219 -5.44 12.43 10.26
C LYS A 219 -6.09 11.28 9.50
N LEU A 220 -6.39 11.49 8.22
CA LEU A 220 -6.85 10.43 7.32
C LEU A 220 -5.82 9.30 7.25
N ASP A 221 -4.56 9.61 6.90
CA ASP A 221 -3.49 8.62 6.78
C ASP A 221 -3.27 7.86 8.09
N ALA A 222 -3.33 8.56 9.24
CA ALA A 222 -3.23 7.95 10.56
C ALA A 222 -4.42 7.04 10.89
N ALA A 223 -5.65 7.45 10.55
CA ALA A 223 -6.82 6.60 10.75
C ALA A 223 -6.72 5.34 9.90
N THR A 224 -6.39 5.47 8.61
CA THR A 224 -6.21 4.34 7.69
C THR A 224 -5.16 3.36 8.20
N LEU A 225 -3.98 3.85 8.60
CA LEU A 225 -2.92 3.01 9.17
C LEU A 225 -3.38 2.30 10.44
N LEU A 226 -3.99 3.00 11.39
CA LEU A 226 -4.46 2.42 12.65
C LEU A 226 -5.55 1.36 12.42
N GLY A 227 -6.47 1.60 11.48
CA GLY A 227 -7.45 0.63 11.03
C GLY A 227 -6.79 -0.62 10.46
N SER A 228 -5.85 -0.46 9.53
CA SER A 228 -5.11 -1.58 8.93
C SER A 228 -4.30 -2.37 9.97
N ILE A 229 -3.70 -1.71 10.96
CA ILE A 229 -3.05 -2.39 12.09
C ILE A 229 -4.07 -3.16 12.94
N CYS A 230 -5.22 -2.59 13.27
CA CYS A 230 -6.26 -3.27 14.06
C CYS A 230 -6.83 -4.50 13.36
N GLU A 231 -6.96 -4.46 12.03
CA GLU A 231 -7.41 -5.60 11.23
C GLU A 231 -6.40 -6.74 11.29
N LYS A 232 -5.12 -6.44 11.05
CA LYS A 232 -4.03 -7.43 11.08
C LYS A 232 -3.68 -7.89 12.50
N ARG A 233 -3.92 -7.04 13.50
CA ARG A 233 -3.63 -7.27 14.91
C ARG A 233 -4.79 -6.82 15.80
N PRO A 234 -5.77 -7.70 16.04
CA PRO A 234 -6.91 -7.39 16.91
C PRO A 234 -6.52 -6.92 18.33
N GLY A 235 -5.35 -7.34 18.84
CA GLY A 235 -4.83 -6.89 20.13
C GLY A 235 -4.53 -5.39 20.21
N ALA A 236 -4.29 -4.71 19.08
CA ALA A 236 -4.00 -3.28 19.03
C ALA A 236 -5.21 -2.42 19.43
N ALA A 237 -6.43 -2.88 19.16
CA ALA A 237 -7.65 -2.14 19.45
C ALA A 237 -7.79 -1.82 20.94
N GLY A 238 -7.48 -2.79 21.82
CA GLY A 238 -7.55 -2.59 23.27
C GLY A 238 -6.59 -1.50 23.77
N PHE A 239 -5.37 -1.47 23.24
CA PHE A 239 -4.39 -0.41 23.54
C PHE A 239 -4.89 0.95 23.06
N LEU A 240 -5.31 1.06 21.79
CA LEU A 240 -5.77 2.31 21.20
C LEU A 240 -7.01 2.88 21.93
N VAL A 241 -7.96 2.02 22.31
CA VAL A 241 -9.12 2.44 23.11
C VAL A 241 -8.66 3.00 24.46
N ALA A 242 -7.76 2.31 25.16
CA ALA A 242 -7.24 2.76 26.45
C ALA A 242 -6.48 4.08 26.34
N GLU A 243 -5.75 4.27 25.24
CA GLU A 243 -5.04 5.51 24.97
C GLU A 243 -5.98 6.65 24.57
N GLY A 244 -7.24 6.39 24.23
CA GLY A 244 -8.22 7.42 23.84
C GLY A 244 -8.29 7.68 22.35
N ALA A 245 -8.24 6.63 21.52
CA ALA A 245 -8.46 6.71 20.08
C ALA A 245 -9.93 7.00 19.72
N LEU A 246 -10.89 6.46 20.48
CA LEU A 246 -12.32 6.58 20.17
C LEU A 246 -12.79 8.04 19.99
N PRO A 247 -12.46 9.00 20.87
CA PRO A 247 -12.85 10.40 20.65
C PRO A 247 -12.20 11.01 19.41
N ALA A 248 -10.94 10.68 19.12
CA ALA A 248 -10.22 11.23 17.97
C ALA A 248 -10.81 10.72 16.65
N VAL A 249 -11.09 9.42 16.56
CA VAL A 249 -11.73 8.82 15.38
C VAL A 249 -13.17 9.32 15.22
N SER A 250 -13.92 9.46 16.31
CA SER A 250 -15.31 9.98 16.26
C SER A 250 -15.36 11.43 15.76
N GLN A 251 -14.38 12.26 16.13
CA GLN A 251 -14.27 13.61 15.59
C GLN A 251 -13.92 13.62 14.10
N LEU A 252 -13.06 12.69 13.65
CA LEU A 252 -12.71 12.56 12.24
C LEU A 252 -13.92 12.11 11.39
N LEU A 253 -14.77 11.23 11.93
CA LEU A 253 -15.98 10.74 11.27
C LEU A 253 -17.00 11.85 10.96
N VAL A 254 -17.03 12.91 11.77
CA VAL A 254 -17.93 14.07 11.56
C VAL A 254 -17.26 15.15 10.69
N SER A 255 -16.10 14.84 10.08
CA SER A 255 -15.47 15.76 9.14
C SER A 255 -16.28 15.88 7.84
N ALA A 256 -16.11 16.98 7.13
CA ALA A 256 -16.79 17.21 5.84
C ALA A 256 -16.19 16.40 4.67
N ASP A 257 -15.07 15.71 4.89
CA ASP A 257 -14.35 14.96 3.88
C ASP A 257 -14.80 13.49 3.88
N THR A 258 -15.33 13.01 2.75
CA THR A 258 -15.86 11.65 2.62
C THR A 258 -14.80 10.58 2.87
N ALA A 259 -13.57 10.79 2.39
CA ALA A 259 -12.48 9.83 2.59
C ALA A 259 -12.10 9.69 4.07
N SER A 260 -11.98 10.82 4.78
CA SER A 260 -11.77 10.87 6.22
C SER A 260 -12.89 10.17 6.99
N SER A 261 -14.14 10.41 6.61
CA SER A 261 -15.29 9.79 7.24
C SER A 261 -15.34 8.27 7.01
N ASP A 262 -15.03 7.81 5.80
CA ASP A 262 -14.99 6.39 5.45
C ASP A 262 -13.87 5.64 6.23
N ALA A 263 -12.65 6.18 6.21
CA ALA A 263 -11.54 5.64 7.00
C ALA A 263 -11.83 5.66 8.52
N ALA A 264 -12.49 6.71 9.01
CA ALA A 264 -12.89 6.80 10.41
C ALA A 264 -13.98 5.78 10.77
N ALA A 265 -14.97 5.55 9.89
CA ALA A 265 -16.03 4.56 10.12
C ALA A 265 -15.45 3.15 10.25
N ARG A 266 -14.58 2.75 9.30
CA ARG A 266 -13.85 1.48 9.36
C ARG A 266 -13.04 1.35 10.64
N THR A 267 -12.23 2.36 10.96
CA THR A 267 -11.36 2.34 12.14
C THR A 267 -12.17 2.26 13.42
N LEU A 268 -13.25 3.03 13.54
CA LEU A 268 -14.12 3.03 14.71
C LEU A 268 -14.81 1.67 14.89
N TRP A 269 -15.29 1.06 13.80
CA TRP A 269 -15.82 -0.30 13.83
C TRP A 269 -14.78 -1.31 14.33
N LEU A 270 -13.55 -1.27 13.80
CA LEU A 270 -12.47 -2.16 14.22
C LEU A 270 -12.09 -2.01 15.70
N LEU A 271 -12.19 -0.80 16.26
CA LEU A 271 -11.96 -0.54 17.67
C LEU A 271 -13.06 -1.10 18.60
N VAL A 272 -14.29 -1.19 18.13
CA VAL A 272 -15.46 -1.51 18.97
C VAL A 272 -16.12 -2.86 18.67
N LYS A 273 -15.79 -3.52 17.55
CA LYS A 273 -16.47 -4.75 17.09
C LYS A 273 -16.55 -5.84 18.16
N ASP A 274 -15.49 -5.97 18.97
CA ASP A 274 -15.36 -6.96 20.05
C ASP A 274 -15.85 -6.44 21.42
N ASN A 275 -16.09 -5.12 21.55
CA ASN A 275 -16.62 -4.52 22.78
C ASN A 275 -17.57 -3.34 22.48
N ARG A 276 -18.73 -3.67 21.91
CA ARG A 276 -19.73 -2.67 21.48
C ARG A 276 -20.28 -1.83 22.63
N ARG A 277 -20.12 -2.25 23.88
CA ARG A 277 -20.54 -1.46 25.08
C ARG A 277 -19.82 -0.12 25.16
N LEU A 278 -18.68 0.04 24.49
CA LEU A 278 -17.96 1.31 24.37
C LEU A 278 -18.77 2.39 23.64
N LEU A 279 -19.73 1.99 22.82
CA LEU A 279 -20.63 2.91 22.10
C LEU A 279 -21.74 3.48 22.98
N SER A 280 -21.94 2.96 24.19
CA SER A 280 -22.99 3.43 25.09
C SER A 280 -22.71 4.87 25.57
N PRO A 281 -23.72 5.76 25.58
CA PRO A 281 -23.59 7.10 26.15
C PRO A 281 -23.09 7.08 27.61
N ALA A 282 -23.47 6.07 28.38
CA ALA A 282 -23.05 5.91 29.78
C ALA A 282 -21.54 5.68 29.94
N LYS A 283 -20.85 5.21 28.90
CA LYS A 283 -19.40 5.05 28.90
C LYS A 283 -18.67 6.33 28.49
N GLY A 284 -19.33 7.22 27.73
CA GLY A 284 -18.74 8.46 27.24
C GLY A 284 -17.48 8.27 26.38
N ALA A 285 -17.20 7.04 25.91
CA ALA A 285 -15.91 6.69 25.31
C ALA A 285 -15.73 7.32 23.92
N LEU A 286 -16.83 7.60 23.22
CA LEU A 286 -16.83 8.30 21.93
C LEU A 286 -16.45 9.78 22.04
N GLY A 287 -16.51 10.38 23.24
CA GLY A 287 -16.27 11.81 23.42
C GLY A 287 -17.35 12.73 22.82
N THR A 288 -18.29 12.19 22.06
CA THR A 288 -19.46 12.86 21.49
C THR A 288 -20.72 11.99 21.66
N PRO A 289 -21.93 12.57 21.64
CA PRO A 289 -23.17 11.81 21.56
C PRO A 289 -23.23 10.97 20.28
N GLY A 290 -23.74 9.73 20.37
CA GLY A 290 -23.86 8.85 19.21
C GLY A 290 -24.72 9.44 18.09
N THR A 291 -25.71 10.27 18.44
CA THR A 291 -26.59 10.99 17.51
C THR A 291 -25.84 11.92 16.55
N GLN A 292 -24.66 12.43 16.94
CA GLN A 292 -23.83 13.27 16.07
C GLN A 292 -23.10 12.47 14.97
N LEU A 293 -22.98 11.15 15.12
CA LEU A 293 -22.32 10.28 14.16
C LEU A 293 -23.29 9.74 13.10
N VAL A 294 -24.61 9.82 13.37
CA VAL A 294 -25.65 9.17 12.56
C VAL A 294 -25.64 9.68 11.12
N ASP A 295 -25.68 11.01 10.92
CA ASP A 295 -25.78 11.59 9.57
C ASP A 295 -24.56 11.26 8.70
N ALA A 296 -23.36 11.29 9.28
CA ALA A 296 -22.13 10.91 8.58
C ALA A 296 -22.13 9.42 8.18
N LEU A 297 -22.57 8.54 9.09
CA LEU A 297 -22.64 7.10 8.81
C LEU A 297 -23.69 6.78 7.74
N LEU A 298 -24.85 7.44 7.78
CA LEU A 298 -25.89 7.28 6.76
C LEU A 298 -25.40 7.73 5.39
N ALA A 299 -24.74 8.88 5.31
CA ALA A 299 -24.17 9.38 4.06
C ALA A 299 -23.18 8.37 3.43
N LEU A 300 -22.36 7.69 4.24
CA LEU A 300 -21.46 6.62 3.76
C LEU A 300 -22.23 5.40 3.28
N VAL A 301 -23.28 4.98 4.01
CA VAL A 301 -24.12 3.83 3.62
C VAL A 301 -24.87 4.11 2.31
N GLU A 302 -25.39 5.32 2.13
CA GLU A 302 -26.05 5.77 0.90
C GLU A 302 -25.06 5.87 -0.27
N ALA A 303 -23.90 6.49 -0.05
CA ALA A 303 -22.87 6.60 -1.09
C ALA A 303 -22.37 5.24 -1.57
N ARG A 304 -22.30 4.23 -0.69
CA ARG A 304 -22.04 2.84 -1.08
C ARG A 304 -23.22 2.23 -1.86
N GLY A 305 -24.45 2.59 -1.50
CA GLY A 305 -25.68 2.34 -2.26
C GLY A 305 -25.55 2.68 -3.72
N ASP A 306 -25.33 3.96 -3.97
CA ASP A 306 -25.22 4.49 -5.32
C ASP A 306 -24.09 3.82 -6.10
N ALA A 307 -22.94 3.55 -5.44
CA ALA A 307 -21.80 2.92 -6.10
C ALA A 307 -22.07 1.47 -6.53
N ASP A 308 -22.78 0.70 -5.70
CA ASP A 308 -23.16 -0.68 -6.02
C ASP A 308 -24.21 -0.70 -7.15
N ASP A 309 -25.18 0.23 -7.13
CA ASP A 309 -26.20 0.37 -8.19
C ASP A 309 -25.60 0.84 -9.52
N ASP A 310 -24.66 1.78 -9.49
CA ASP A 310 -23.92 2.24 -10.67
C ASP A 310 -23.10 1.10 -11.30
N ALA A 311 -22.45 0.27 -10.47
CA ALA A 311 -21.71 -0.91 -10.93
C ALA A 311 -22.64 -1.97 -11.57
N ALA A 312 -23.80 -2.24 -10.95
CA ALA A 312 -24.77 -3.19 -11.48
C ALA A 312 -25.37 -2.76 -12.82
N ASN A 313 -25.57 -1.45 -13.02
CA ASN A 313 -26.07 -0.91 -14.30
C ASN A 313 -24.97 -0.90 -15.39
N ALA A 314 -23.71 -0.70 -15.02
CA ALA A 314 -22.60 -0.70 -15.98
C ALA A 314 -22.34 -2.08 -16.62
N ASP A 315 -22.60 -3.16 -15.87
CA ASP A 315 -22.48 -4.54 -16.38
C ASP A 315 -23.70 -4.98 -17.22
N GLY A 316 -24.79 -4.19 -17.24
CA GLY A 316 -26.05 -4.52 -17.91
C GLY A 316 -26.20 -4.04 -19.36
N ASP A 317 -25.29 -3.20 -19.85
CA ASP A 317 -25.39 -2.54 -21.16
C ASP A 317 -24.49 -3.18 -22.26
N ASP A 318 -23.85 -4.34 -22.03
CA ASP A 318 -23.02 -5.07 -23.02
C ASP A 318 -23.75 -6.27 -23.66
N GLU A 319 -25.08 -6.21 -23.76
CA GLU A 319 -25.88 -7.12 -24.59
C GLU A 319 -26.79 -6.29 -25.52
N GLY A 320 -26.25 -5.81 -26.65
CA GLY A 320 -27.04 -5.05 -27.62
C GLY A 320 -26.37 -4.82 -28.99
N ASP A 321 -26.57 -5.79 -29.88
CA ASP A 321 -26.70 -5.66 -31.33
C ASP A 321 -25.52 -5.08 -32.15
N ASP A 322 -24.56 -5.97 -32.46
CA ASP A 322 -23.76 -5.91 -33.69
C ASP A 322 -24.64 -6.36 -34.88
N GLU A 323 -25.52 -5.47 -35.35
CA GLU A 323 -26.00 -5.48 -36.73
C GLU A 323 -25.49 -4.23 -37.43
N GLY A 324 -24.56 -4.47 -38.37
CA GLY A 324 -23.78 -3.42 -38.99
C GLY A 324 -24.55 -2.55 -39.98
N GLU A 325 -23.88 -1.48 -40.39
CA GLU A 325 -23.99 -0.95 -41.75
C GLU A 325 -22.75 -0.07 -42.02
N GLU A 326 -22.10 -0.37 -43.14
CA GLU A 326 -21.04 0.43 -43.74
C GLU A 326 -21.61 1.78 -44.16
N GLU A 327 -20.98 2.90 -43.79
CA GLU A 327 -21.03 4.09 -44.64
C GLU A 327 -19.80 5.00 -44.47
N GLU A 328 -19.14 5.23 -45.61
CA GLU A 328 -18.12 6.24 -45.84
C GLU A 328 -18.68 7.65 -45.63
N GLY A 329 -17.91 8.56 -45.02
CA GLY A 329 -18.13 9.98 -45.24
C GLY A 329 -17.56 10.90 -44.18
N GLY A 330 -16.54 11.67 -44.55
CA GLY A 330 -15.87 12.64 -43.68
C GLY A 330 -16.80 13.70 -43.06
N LYS A 331 -16.34 14.29 -41.95
CA LYS A 331 -15.98 15.73 -41.85
C LYS A 331 -15.54 16.05 -40.42
N ALA A 332 -14.29 16.43 -40.26
CA ALA A 332 -13.71 16.84 -38.98
C ALA A 332 -14.21 18.23 -38.57
N GLY A 333 -14.82 18.34 -37.39
CA GLY A 333 -15.13 19.60 -36.74
C GLY A 333 -16.08 19.42 -35.56
N GLY A 334 -15.65 19.82 -34.36
CA GLY A 334 -16.54 19.95 -33.21
C GLY A 334 -15.85 19.55 -31.91
N GLY A 335 -15.58 20.54 -31.06
CA GLY A 335 -14.80 20.39 -29.83
C GLY A 335 -15.47 19.48 -28.81
N LYS A 336 -14.64 18.65 -28.17
CA LYS A 336 -15.01 17.88 -26.99
C LYS A 336 -14.62 18.71 -25.77
N ALA A 337 -15.61 19.41 -25.20
CA ALA A 337 -15.54 19.88 -23.83
C ALA A 337 -15.45 18.63 -22.94
N GLY A 338 -14.24 18.35 -22.44
CA GLY A 338 -14.03 17.40 -21.37
C GLY A 338 -14.62 18.00 -20.10
N GLY A 339 -15.86 17.65 -19.80
CA GLY A 339 -16.38 17.80 -18.45
C GLY A 339 -15.59 16.83 -17.57
N GLU A 340 -14.72 17.38 -16.74
CA GLU A 340 -14.19 16.72 -15.56
C GLU A 340 -15.41 16.27 -14.74
N LYS A 341 -15.79 14.99 -14.85
CA LYS A 341 -16.57 14.36 -13.80
C LYS A 341 -15.63 14.34 -12.60
N GLU A 342 -15.83 15.25 -11.65
CA GLU A 342 -15.28 15.12 -10.31
C GLU A 342 -15.55 13.68 -9.88
N GLY A 343 -14.48 12.88 -9.81
CA GLY A 343 -14.60 11.47 -9.44
C GLY A 343 -15.20 11.42 -8.05
N LYS A 344 -16.46 10.98 -7.95
CA LYS A 344 -17.08 10.61 -6.67
C LYS A 344 -16.14 9.57 -6.07
N LEU A 345 -15.40 9.93 -5.03
CA LEU A 345 -14.50 9.02 -4.33
C LEU A 345 -15.35 7.80 -3.90
N ALA A 346 -14.98 6.62 -4.37
CA ALA A 346 -15.72 5.40 -4.07
C ALA A 346 -15.64 5.16 -2.55
N VAL A 347 -16.79 5.01 -1.91
CA VAL A 347 -16.86 4.66 -0.49
C VAL A 347 -16.55 3.16 -0.36
N GLU A 348 -15.46 2.83 0.31
CA GLU A 348 -14.96 1.47 0.43
C GLU A 348 -15.61 0.74 1.62
N PHE A 349 -15.88 1.45 2.73
CA PHE A 349 -16.24 0.85 4.02
C PHE A 349 -17.69 1.17 4.46
N GLY A 350 -18.61 1.26 3.49
CA GLY A 350 -20.04 1.48 3.74
C GLY A 350 -20.68 0.37 4.58
N ASP A 351 -20.19 -0.87 4.48
CA ASP A 351 -20.67 -2.00 5.28
C ASP A 351 -20.26 -1.87 6.75
N GLU A 352 -19.01 -1.46 7.03
CA GLU A 352 -18.55 -1.14 8.38
C GLU A 352 -19.33 0.03 8.98
N ALA A 353 -19.64 1.05 8.17
CA ALA A 353 -20.50 2.16 8.60
C ALA A 353 -21.90 1.66 9.01
N LEU A 354 -22.50 0.75 8.23
CA LEU A 354 -23.79 0.13 8.56
C LEU A 354 -23.72 -0.72 9.84
N LEU A 355 -22.67 -1.52 10.01
CA LEU A 355 -22.45 -2.33 11.22
C LEU A 355 -22.28 -1.46 12.45
N LEU A 356 -21.53 -0.37 12.34
CA LEU A 356 -21.32 0.61 13.39
C LEU A 356 -22.63 1.34 13.75
N LEU A 357 -23.43 1.74 12.76
CA LEU A 357 -24.73 2.39 12.97
C LEU A 357 -25.70 1.47 13.72
N ARG A 358 -25.76 0.19 13.33
CA ARG A 358 -26.56 -0.84 14.03
C ARG A 358 -26.07 -1.04 15.47
N ALA A 359 -24.75 -1.06 15.67
CA ALA A 359 -24.17 -1.21 17.00
C ALA A 359 -24.46 0.01 17.89
N LEU A 360 -24.40 1.23 17.35
CA LEU A 360 -24.78 2.47 18.03
C LEU A 360 -26.26 2.44 18.45
N ALA A 361 -27.18 2.15 17.53
CA ALA A 361 -28.61 2.08 17.81
C ALA A 361 -28.99 1.02 18.87
N ALA A 362 -28.18 -0.03 18.99
CA ALA A 362 -28.35 -1.05 20.03
C ALA A 362 -27.89 -0.59 21.42
N GLN A 363 -27.02 0.42 21.51
CA GLN A 363 -26.44 0.92 22.76
C GLN A 363 -26.97 2.29 23.18
N ASP A 364 -27.56 3.05 22.26
CA ASP A 364 -28.06 4.41 22.45
C ASP A 364 -29.52 4.51 21.94
N GLY A 365 -30.43 4.80 22.87
CA GLY A 365 -31.86 4.93 22.58
C GLY A 365 -32.18 6.13 21.71
N ASP A 366 -31.41 7.22 21.84
CA ASP A 366 -31.62 8.46 21.07
C ASP A 366 -31.23 8.25 19.60
N VAL A 367 -30.14 7.50 19.36
CA VAL A 367 -29.75 7.06 18.01
C VAL A 367 -30.84 6.18 17.40
N LYS A 368 -31.40 5.25 18.17
CA LYS A 368 -32.49 4.38 17.70
C LYS A 368 -33.74 5.18 17.31
N GLU A 369 -34.09 6.20 18.08
CA GLU A 369 -35.22 7.09 17.78
C GLU A 369 -34.96 7.93 16.52
N GLN A 370 -33.75 8.48 16.38
CA GLN A 370 -33.33 9.22 15.18
C GLN A 370 -33.41 8.34 13.92
N LEU A 371 -32.99 7.08 14.00
CA LEU A 371 -33.05 6.14 12.88
C LEU A 371 -34.46 5.63 12.56
N ALA A 372 -35.38 5.63 13.53
CA ALA A 372 -36.77 5.25 13.27
C ALA A 372 -37.46 6.20 12.27
N GLY A 373 -37.01 7.46 12.22
CA GLY A 373 -37.42 8.42 11.19
C GLY A 373 -36.84 8.16 9.79
N GLN A 374 -35.89 7.25 9.66
CA GLN A 374 -35.14 6.95 8.44
C GLN A 374 -35.25 5.48 7.99
N SER A 375 -36.33 4.80 8.39
CA SER A 375 -36.52 3.36 8.19
C SER A 375 -36.48 2.87 6.74
N GLU A 376 -36.69 3.76 5.76
CA GLU A 376 -36.64 3.41 4.32
C GLU A 376 -35.22 3.05 3.87
N ILE A 377 -34.19 3.76 4.36
CA ILE A 377 -32.78 3.56 3.99
C ILE A 377 -32.23 2.25 4.59
N LEU A 378 -32.61 1.94 5.83
CA LEU A 378 -32.17 0.72 6.52
C LEU A 378 -32.92 -0.53 6.07
N GLY A 379 -34.16 -0.38 5.57
CA GLY A 379 -35.02 -1.48 5.14
C GLY A 379 -34.64 -2.08 3.78
N SER A 380 -34.28 -1.24 2.80
CA SER A 380 -33.95 -1.66 1.44
C SER A 380 -32.66 -2.50 1.34
N ARG A 381 -31.65 -2.18 2.15
CA ARG A 381 -30.38 -2.92 2.23
C ARG A 381 -30.39 -4.11 3.20
N CYS A 382 -31.46 -4.30 3.98
CA CYS A 382 -31.60 -5.41 4.93
C CYS A 382 -31.98 -6.74 4.26
N THR A 383 -32.40 -6.73 2.99
CA THR A 383 -32.83 -7.92 2.25
C THR A 383 -31.74 -8.58 1.40
N ILE A 384 -30.54 -8.00 1.33
CA ILE A 384 -29.48 -8.41 0.38
C ILE A 384 -28.22 -9.00 1.08
N MET A 385 -28.15 -9.00 2.41
CA MET A 385 -27.19 -9.82 3.20
C MET A 385 -27.90 -11.01 3.82
#